data_AF-A0A2R6LIP8-F1
#
_entry.id   AF-A0A2R6LIP8-F1
#
_cell.length_a   1.000
_cell.length_b   1.000
_cell.length_c   1.000
_cell.angle_alpha   90.00
_cell.angle_beta   90.00
_cell.angle_gamma   90.00
#
_symmetry.space_group_name_H-M   'P 1'
#
loop_
_entity.id
_entity.type
_entity.pdbx_description
1 polymer ?
#
loop_
_entity_poly.entity_id
_entity_poly.type
_entity_poly.pdbx_seq_one_letter_code
_entity_poly.pdbx_strand_id
1 'polypeptide(L)'
;DMWEFMDDAEYENADLLFVEGAALFRAFGHGEEADLREALADADADRTVLINLNEHLQRMTTDELRRIAERDDYELGSDFAEYQL
;
A
#
# COMPACT_ATOMS: atom_id res chain seq x y z
N ASP A 1 14.74 -24.40 16.91
CA ASP A 1 14.84 -23.00 17.35
C ASP A 1 13.49 -22.37 17.03
N MET A 2 12.88 -21.59 17.92
CA MET A 2 11.47 -21.17 17.76
C MET A 2 11.28 -20.04 16.72
N TRP A 3 12.29 -19.82 15.87
CA TRP A 3 12.43 -18.74 14.89
C TRP A 3 12.40 -19.24 13.44
N GLU A 4 12.04 -20.51 13.23
CA GLU A 4 12.02 -21.17 11.92
C GLU A 4 10.57 -21.27 11.37
N PHE A 5 9.76 -20.25 11.64
CA PHE A 5 8.37 -20.18 11.18
C PHE A 5 8.16 -18.89 10.39
N MET A 6 7.71 -19.11 9.15
CA MET A 6 7.30 -18.17 8.10
C MET A 6 8.41 -17.79 7.13
N ASP A 7 8.34 -18.38 5.94
CA ASP A 7 8.73 -17.65 4.73
C ASP A 7 8.01 -16.30 4.80
N ASP A 8 8.75 -15.20 4.97
CA ASP A 8 8.24 -13.82 4.93
C ASP A 8 7.85 -13.45 3.47
N ALA A 9 7.01 -14.28 2.84
CA ALA A 9 6.56 -14.18 1.45
C ALA A 9 5.03 -14.34 1.33
N GLU A 10 4.32 -14.36 2.45
CA GLU A 10 2.85 -14.53 2.50
C GLU A 10 2.07 -13.41 1.79
N TYR A 11 2.75 -12.29 1.50
CA TYR A 11 2.21 -11.17 0.74
C TYR A 11 2.37 -11.34 -0.78
N GLU A 12 3.19 -12.28 -1.25
CA GLU A 12 3.44 -12.50 -2.68
C GLU A 12 2.24 -13.18 -3.36
N ASN A 13 1.90 -12.73 -4.58
CA ASN A 13 0.81 -13.23 -5.40
C ASN A 13 -0.56 -13.22 -4.69
N ALA A 14 -0.77 -12.29 -3.76
CA ALA A 14 -2.03 -12.19 -3.04
C ALA A 14 -3.17 -11.69 -3.95
N ASP A 15 -4.35 -12.29 -3.84
CA ASP A 15 -5.56 -11.78 -4.53
C ASP A 15 -5.87 -10.33 -4.09
N LEU A 16 -5.51 -9.98 -2.85
CA LEU A 16 -5.71 -8.66 -2.26
C LEU A 16 -4.63 -8.37 -1.21
N LEU A 17 -3.86 -7.30 -1.43
CA LEU A 17 -2.83 -6.82 -0.53
C LEU A 17 -3.23 -5.46 0.06
N PHE A 18 -3.19 -5.35 1.39
CA PHE A 18 -3.31 -4.08 2.10
C PHE A 18 -1.94 -3.61 2.56
N VAL A 19 -1.58 -2.37 2.24
CA VAL A 19 -0.24 -1.84 2.50
C VAL A 19 -0.28 -0.37 2.88
N GLU A 20 0.64 0.06 3.72
CA GLU A 20 0.82 1.49 4.01
C GLU A 20 1.25 2.26 2.76
N GLY A 21 0.49 3.29 2.38
CA GLY A 21 0.74 4.07 1.17
C GLY A 21 1.53 5.37 1.40
N ALA A 22 1.81 5.76 2.65
CA ALA A 22 2.33 7.09 2.97
C ALA A 22 3.62 7.46 2.21
N ALA A 23 4.54 6.50 2.05
CA ALA A 23 5.79 6.70 1.31
C ALA A 23 5.58 7.03 -0.17
N LEU A 24 4.49 6.57 -0.81
CA LEU A 24 4.18 6.89 -2.22
C LEU A 24 3.78 8.36 -2.43
N PHE A 25 3.46 9.09 -1.36
CA PHE A 25 2.93 10.46 -1.42
C PHE A 25 3.81 11.46 -0.68
N ARG A 26 5.13 11.20 -0.62
CA ARG A 26 6.13 12.13 -0.06
C ARG A 26 5.94 12.44 1.43
N ALA A 27 5.36 11.52 2.19
CA ALA A 27 5.25 11.66 3.64
C ALA A 27 6.59 11.32 4.30
N PHE A 28 7.18 12.28 5.02
CA PHE A 28 8.42 12.06 5.77
C PHE A 28 8.21 11.05 6.90
N GLY A 29 9.14 10.10 7.05
CA GLY A 29 9.18 9.17 8.18
C GLY A 29 8.51 7.80 7.95
N HIS A 30 8.05 7.52 6.73
CA HIS A 30 7.32 6.29 6.37
C HIS A 30 8.11 5.34 5.45
N GLY A 31 9.43 5.48 5.39
CA GLY A 31 10.29 4.76 4.43
C GLY A 31 10.51 5.53 3.13
N GLU A 32 11.28 4.95 2.22
CA GLU A 32 11.56 5.52 0.90
C GLU A 32 10.51 5.08 -0.13
N GLU A 33 10.12 6.00 -1.01
CA GLU A 33 9.14 5.70 -2.07
C GLU A 33 9.61 4.57 -2.99
N ALA A 34 10.91 4.56 -3.32
CA ALA A 34 11.49 3.57 -4.22
C ALA A 34 11.41 2.15 -3.65
N ASP A 35 11.76 2.00 -2.36
CA ASP A 35 11.74 0.71 -1.68
C ASP A 35 10.32 0.14 -1.60
N LEU A 36 9.33 0.99 -1.30
CA LEU A 36 7.93 0.55 -1.31
C LEU A 36 7.46 0.16 -2.71
N ARG A 37 7.86 0.90 -3.76
CA ARG A 37 7.50 0.54 -5.14
C ARG A 37 8.12 -0.79 -5.57
N GLU A 38 9.36 -1.05 -5.19
CA GLU A 38 10.03 -2.33 -5.43
C GLU A 38 9.29 -3.46 -4.71
N ALA A 39 9.00 -3.29 -3.42
CA ALA A 39 8.25 -4.29 -2.65
C ALA A 39 6.85 -4.58 -3.21
N LEU A 40 6.14 -3.56 -3.72
CA LEU A 40 4.82 -3.75 -4.34
C LEU A 40 4.89 -4.46 -5.69
N ALA A 41 5.95 -4.19 -6.47
CA ALA A 41 6.19 -4.90 -7.72
C ALA A 41 6.57 -6.36 -7.47
N ASP A 42 7.41 -6.62 -6.47
CA ASP A 42 7.82 -7.99 -6.09
C ASP A 42 6.65 -8.78 -5.48
N ALA A 43 5.74 -8.11 -4.77
CA ALA A 43 4.56 -8.73 -4.20
C ALA A 43 3.59 -9.27 -5.27
N ASP A 44 3.56 -8.70 -6.47
CA ASP A 44 2.71 -9.14 -7.61
C ASP A 44 1.25 -9.46 -7.22
N ALA A 45 0.65 -8.63 -6.37
CA ALA A 45 -0.73 -8.81 -5.92
C ALA A 45 -1.73 -8.38 -7.00
N ASP A 46 -2.81 -9.14 -7.17
CA ASP A 46 -3.87 -8.83 -8.16
C ASP A 46 -4.52 -7.46 -7.89
N ARG A 47 -4.66 -7.11 -6.60
CA ARG A 47 -5.22 -5.85 -6.12
C ARG A 47 -4.44 -5.34 -4.93
N THR A 48 -4.07 -4.06 -4.96
CA THR A 48 -3.38 -3.39 -3.85
C THR A 48 -4.22 -2.24 -3.32
N VAL A 49 -4.46 -2.24 -2.00
CA VAL A 49 -5.19 -1.20 -1.27
C VAL A 49 -4.23 -0.45 -0.36
N LEU A 50 -4.03 0.84 -0.65
CA LEU A 50 -3.21 1.74 0.13
C LEU A 50 -3.98 2.27 1.35
N ILE A 51 -3.42 2.07 2.53
CA ILE A 51 -3.94 2.55 3.81
C ILE A 51 -2.95 3.48 4.51
N ASN A 52 -3.33 4.03 5.66
CA ASN A 52 -2.52 4.95 6.47
C ASN A 52 -2.06 6.22 5.73
N LEU A 53 -3.00 6.92 5.10
CA LEU A 53 -2.76 8.20 4.42
C LEU A 53 -3.25 9.38 5.25
N ASN A 54 -2.62 10.55 5.07
CA ASN A 54 -2.94 11.75 5.84
C ASN A 54 -2.94 13.01 4.95
N GLU A 55 -4.10 13.61 4.70
CA GLU A 55 -4.18 14.78 3.81
C GLU A 55 -3.25 15.93 4.21
N HIS A 56 -3.05 16.13 5.52
CA HIS A 56 -2.21 17.21 6.02
C HIS A 56 -0.72 16.96 5.77
N LEU A 57 -0.23 15.74 6.04
CA LEU A 57 1.18 15.39 5.85
C LEU A 57 1.54 15.32 4.36
N GLN A 58 0.66 14.72 3.56
CA GLN A 58 0.82 14.58 2.11
C GLN A 58 0.52 15.90 1.37
N ARG A 59 -0.11 16.89 2.03
CA ARG A 59 -0.56 18.17 1.45
C ARG A 59 -1.41 17.97 0.19
N MET A 60 -2.27 16.96 0.23
CA MET A 60 -3.13 16.53 -0.86
C MET A 60 -4.49 16.17 -0.28
N THR A 61 -5.55 16.50 -0.99
CA THR A 61 -6.89 16.00 -0.70
C THR A 61 -6.97 14.50 -0.97
N THR A 62 -7.91 13.82 -0.32
CA THR A 62 -8.18 12.39 -0.55
C THR A 62 -8.48 12.11 -2.03
N ASP A 63 -9.15 13.03 -2.73
CA ASP A 63 -9.43 12.90 -4.16
C ASP A 63 -8.20 13.07 -5.06
N GLU A 64 -7.20 13.84 -4.62
CA GLU A 64 -5.89 13.92 -5.31
C GLU A 64 -5.08 12.65 -5.07
N LEU A 65 -5.04 12.16 -3.83
CA LEU A 65 -4.38 10.91 -3.48
C LEU A 65 -4.98 9.74 -4.28
N ARG A 66 -6.31 9.67 -4.37
CA ARG A 66 -7.03 8.61 -5.09
C ARG A 66 -6.66 8.60 -6.57
N ARG A 67 -6.69 9.76 -7.23
CA ARG A 67 -6.34 9.86 -8.66
C ARG A 67 -4.90 9.47 -8.95
N ILE A 68 -3.98 9.71 -8.02
CA ILE A 68 -2.58 9.29 -8.16
C ILE A 68 -2.45 7.78 -7.96
N ALA A 69 -3.12 7.23 -6.94
CA ALA A 69 -3.15 5.79 -6.69
C ALA A 69 -3.71 5.03 -7.89
N GLU A 70 -4.87 5.45 -8.42
CA GLU A 70 -5.53 4.82 -9.58
C GLU A 70 -4.68 4.85 -10.85
N ARG A 71 -3.85 5.89 -11.03
CA ARG A 71 -2.92 5.98 -12.17
C ARG A 71 -1.81 4.91 -12.10
N ASP A 72 -1.47 4.50 -10.88
CA ASP A 72 -0.46 3.49 -10.59
C ASP A 72 -1.13 2.13 -10.26
N ASP A 73 -2.40 1.92 -10.69
CA ASP A 73 -3.23 0.71 -10.48
C ASP A 73 -3.47 0.31 -9.01
N TYR A 74 -3.49 1.31 -8.11
CA TYR A 74 -3.79 1.11 -6.69
C TYR A 74 -5.14 1.67 -6.26
N GLU A 75 -5.75 1.03 -5.26
CA GLU A 75 -6.96 1.50 -4.57
C GLU A 75 -6.59 2.28 -3.29
N LEU A 76 -7.44 3.21 -2.85
CA LEU A 76 -7.34 3.77 -1.50
C LEU A 76 -8.32 3.07 -0.57
N GLY A 77 -7.82 2.65 0.58
CA GLY A 77 -8.66 2.20 1.67
C GLY A 77 -9.53 3.33 2.21
N SER A 78 -10.75 2.99 2.59
CA SER A 78 -11.65 3.91 3.32
C SER A 78 -12.29 3.20 4.49
N ASP A 79 -12.52 3.94 5.57
CA ASP A 79 -13.20 3.42 6.75
C ASP A 79 -14.56 2.80 6.37
N PHE A 80 -14.83 1.62 6.93
CA PHE A 80 -16.03 0.81 6.66
C PHE A 80 -16.15 0.28 5.23
N ALA A 81 -15.10 0.32 4.41
CA ALA A 81 -15.08 -0.41 3.15
C ALA A 81 -15.09 -1.93 3.39
N GLU A 82 -15.87 -2.63 2.56
CA GLU A 82 -15.91 -4.08 2.51
C GLU A 82 -15.22 -4.56 1.24
N TYR A 83 -14.41 -5.62 1.35
CA TYR A 83 -13.69 -6.22 0.24
C TYR A 83 -14.10 -7.68 0.10
N GLN A 84 -14.21 -8.14 -1.14
CA GLN A 84 -14.52 -9.52 -1.48
C GLN A 84 -13.32 -10.13 -2.20
N LEU A 85 -13.01 -11.37 -1.83
CA LEU A 85 -12.02 -12.25 -2.46
C LEU A 85 -12.77 -13.25 -3.35
#